data_AF-A0A8S8ZSE5-F1
#
_entry.id   AF-A0A8S8ZSE5-F1
#
_cell.length_a   1.000
_cell.length_b   1.000
_cell.length_c   1.000
_cell.angle_alpha   90.00
_cell.angle_beta   90.00
_cell.angle_gamma   90.00
#
_symmetry.space_group_name_H-M   'P 1'
#
loop_
_entity.id
_entity.type
_entity.pdbx_description
1 polymer ?
#
loop_
_entity_poly.entity_id
_entity_poly.type
_entity_poly.pdbx_seq_one_letter_code
_entity_poly.pdbx_strand_id
1 'polypeptide(L)'
;MNTVLSLTSLHLQHVGIDDLNVPRAQALVYRARAFETYRKAIEEADPSTFPALVACALFLCGLTSQVFRDEEDYKPLYIIDWINVWQGVGLIIQMTSAEMVHNSGLQTIFYRPLIDLNAAAAHIPNSLIFMVASVKEGDPDYRDNPVYYNILRYLGSLYQELKNGFSDVLFMRILTFFSYMPKSFILLARKRRPRALVIIAYYLVWSKMVPVWWFRGVDRDLPHIIEMLGPEWDPLLRVPKQAVGIEGGPWTWMQTAQLLLGDKTWRPPQTIKCEWGAGGVGPAGAKGGPGAVPRGPPSQAPIFPLAWVDNTGKPMPNYLFLEEYDPRAVVVGASAGPTPSPTPSPAPSGEIKEEEKVVVSRAVDSPSVLCLN
;
A
#
# COMPACT_ATOMS: atom_id res chain seq x y z
N MET A 1 -23.83 -7.96 9.86
CA MET A 1 -24.81 -8.19 8.77
C MET A 1 -24.97 -6.99 7.83
N ASN A 2 -25.27 -5.78 8.33
CA ASN A 2 -25.49 -4.59 7.49
C ASN A 2 -24.34 -4.27 6.52
N THR A 3 -23.07 -4.49 6.92
CA THR A 3 -21.90 -4.29 6.04
C THR A 3 -21.95 -5.16 4.79
N VAL A 4 -22.32 -6.44 4.94
CA VAL A 4 -22.45 -7.38 3.82
C VAL A 4 -23.61 -6.98 2.93
N LEU A 5 -24.77 -6.61 3.50
CA LEU A 5 -25.92 -6.13 2.74
C LEU A 5 -25.59 -4.86 1.96
N SER A 6 -24.87 -3.92 2.58
CA SER A 6 -24.45 -2.68 1.92
C SER A 6 -23.48 -2.96 0.77
N LEU A 7 -22.45 -3.79 0.99
CA LEU A 7 -21.50 -4.15 -0.07
C LEU A 7 -22.18 -4.94 -1.20
N THR A 8 -23.12 -5.84 -0.85
CA THR A 8 -23.91 -6.59 -1.83
C THR A 8 -24.78 -5.65 -2.66
N SER A 9 -25.47 -4.70 -2.03
CA SER A 9 -26.28 -3.70 -2.75
C SER A 9 -25.42 -2.87 -3.71
N LEU A 10 -24.21 -2.47 -3.29
CA LEU A 10 -23.26 -1.76 -4.14
C LEU A 10 -22.77 -2.62 -5.31
N HIS A 11 -22.53 -3.92 -5.08
CA HIS A 11 -22.14 -4.83 -6.14
C HIS A 11 -23.27 -5.06 -7.15
N LEU A 12 -24.51 -5.24 -6.69
CA LEU A 12 -25.69 -5.40 -7.57
C LEU A 12 -25.89 -4.16 -8.45
N GLN A 13 -25.73 -2.96 -7.89
CA GLN A 13 -25.73 -1.71 -8.65
C GLN A 13 -24.62 -1.67 -9.70
N HIS A 14 -23.43 -2.17 -9.37
CA HIS A 14 -22.31 -2.24 -10.32
C HIS A 14 -22.56 -3.22 -11.47
N VAL A 15 -23.16 -4.38 -11.19
CA VAL A 15 -23.47 -5.39 -12.23
C VAL A 15 -24.67 -4.96 -13.08
N GLY A 16 -25.55 -4.12 -12.56
CA GLY A 16 -26.70 -3.59 -13.32
C GLY A 16 -27.82 -4.61 -13.52
N ILE A 17 -28.03 -5.52 -12.55
CA ILE A 17 -29.15 -6.47 -12.60
C ILE A 17 -30.40 -5.76 -12.08
N ASP A 18 -31.24 -5.26 -12.99
CA ASP A 18 -32.42 -4.45 -12.65
C ASP A 18 -33.40 -5.17 -11.70
N ASP A 19 -33.63 -6.47 -11.91
CA ASP A 19 -34.56 -7.29 -11.10
C ASP A 19 -34.10 -7.50 -9.65
N LEU A 20 -32.81 -7.37 -9.37
CA LEU A 20 -32.22 -7.55 -8.03
C LEU A 20 -31.76 -6.21 -7.43
N ASN A 21 -32.03 -5.09 -8.10
CA ASN A 21 -31.50 -3.82 -7.66
C ASN A 21 -32.16 -3.36 -6.36
N VAL A 22 -31.33 -3.04 -5.36
CA VAL A 22 -31.79 -2.54 -4.07
C VAL A 22 -32.10 -1.04 -4.22
N PRO A 23 -33.31 -0.57 -3.86
CA PRO A 23 -33.65 0.84 -3.94
C PRO A 23 -32.60 1.72 -3.24
N ARG A 24 -32.23 2.86 -3.85
CA ARG A 24 -31.17 3.76 -3.33
C ARG A 24 -31.37 4.11 -1.85
N ALA A 25 -32.60 4.40 -1.44
CA ALA A 25 -32.93 4.69 -0.04
C ALA A 25 -32.58 3.52 0.90
N GLN A 26 -32.86 2.29 0.50
CA GLN A 26 -32.56 1.09 1.29
C GLN A 26 -31.05 0.79 1.34
N ALA A 27 -30.34 0.96 0.22
CA ALA A 27 -28.88 0.85 0.17
C ALA A 27 -28.21 1.86 1.12
N LEU A 28 -28.72 3.10 1.18
CA LEU A 28 -28.26 4.13 2.12
C LEU A 28 -28.52 3.73 3.58
N VAL A 29 -29.67 3.14 3.89
CA VAL A 29 -29.97 2.63 5.24
C VAL A 29 -28.99 1.52 5.64
N TYR A 30 -28.68 0.57 4.76
CA TYR A 30 -27.68 -0.46 5.05
C TYR A 30 -26.30 0.13 5.31
N ARG A 31 -25.90 1.13 4.51
CA ARG A 31 -24.62 1.82 4.68
C ARG A 31 -24.56 2.56 6.01
N ALA A 32 -25.57 3.37 6.33
CA ALA A 32 -25.64 4.11 7.58
C ALA A 32 -25.57 3.18 8.81
N ARG A 33 -26.38 2.10 8.80
CA ARG A 33 -26.38 1.10 9.88
C ARG A 33 -25.06 0.33 9.95
N ALA A 34 -24.40 0.06 8.83
CA ALA A 34 -23.09 -0.60 8.82
C ALA A 34 -22.04 0.23 9.57
N PHE A 35 -21.94 1.52 9.28
CA PHE A 35 -21.02 2.44 9.97
C PHE A 35 -21.39 2.62 11.44
N GLU A 36 -22.68 2.81 11.76
CA GLU A 36 -23.14 2.96 13.14
C GLU A 36 -22.83 1.72 13.99
N THR A 37 -23.15 0.54 13.48
CA THR A 37 -22.92 -0.74 14.18
C THR A 37 -21.42 -1.01 14.34
N TYR A 38 -20.63 -0.73 13.30
CA TYR A 38 -19.17 -0.88 13.36
C TYR A 38 -18.55 0.04 14.42
N ARG A 39 -19.01 1.30 14.50
CA ARG A 39 -18.54 2.24 15.53
C ARG A 39 -18.88 1.77 16.93
N LYS A 40 -20.12 1.32 17.17
CA LYS A 40 -20.53 0.76 18.47
C LYS A 40 -19.65 -0.43 18.87
N ALA A 41 -19.40 -1.36 17.95
CA ALA A 41 -18.57 -2.52 18.22
C ALA A 41 -17.09 -2.16 18.50
N ILE A 42 -16.55 -1.09 17.89
CA ILE A 42 -15.23 -0.55 18.27
C ILE A 42 -15.26 0.04 19.69
N GLU A 43 -16.30 0.80 20.03
CA GLU A 43 -16.44 1.44 21.35
C GLU A 43 -16.63 0.41 22.47
N GLU A 44 -17.34 -0.69 22.21
CA GLU A 44 -17.49 -1.82 23.13
C GLU A 44 -16.18 -2.58 23.36
N ALA A 45 -15.29 -2.62 22.36
CA ALA A 45 -13.97 -3.24 22.41
C ALA A 45 -13.95 -4.69 22.95
N ASP A 46 -15.01 -5.48 22.70
CA ASP A 46 -15.08 -6.88 23.12
C ASP A 46 -14.12 -7.75 22.28
N PRO A 47 -13.09 -8.38 22.88
CA PRO A 47 -12.14 -9.24 22.19
C PRO A 47 -12.79 -10.39 21.41
N SER A 48 -13.94 -10.91 21.88
CA SER A 48 -14.65 -11.99 21.20
C SER A 48 -15.10 -11.61 19.79
N THR A 49 -15.28 -10.31 19.54
CA THR A 49 -15.77 -9.75 18.27
C THR A 49 -14.66 -9.31 17.32
N PHE A 50 -13.39 -9.27 17.77
CA PHE A 50 -12.28 -8.71 17.00
C PHE A 50 -12.11 -9.32 15.60
N PRO A 51 -12.18 -10.65 15.40
CA PRO A 51 -12.05 -11.21 14.05
C PRO A 51 -13.15 -10.71 13.10
N ALA A 52 -14.39 -10.61 13.60
CA ALA A 52 -15.52 -10.06 12.83
C ALA A 52 -15.36 -8.56 12.58
N LEU A 53 -14.82 -7.80 13.54
CA LEU A 53 -14.49 -6.38 13.38
C LEU A 53 -13.45 -6.17 12.28
N VAL A 54 -12.37 -6.95 12.23
CA VAL A 54 -11.37 -6.83 11.17
C VAL A 54 -11.99 -7.16 9.80
N ALA A 55 -12.78 -8.22 9.69
CA ALA A 55 -13.46 -8.56 8.44
C ALA A 55 -14.43 -7.44 8.00
N CYS A 56 -15.17 -6.87 8.95
CA CYS A 56 -16.04 -5.72 8.71
C CYS A 56 -15.25 -4.51 8.22
N ALA A 57 -14.10 -4.21 8.83
CA ALA A 57 -13.23 -3.12 8.45
C ALA A 57 -12.73 -3.24 7.00
N LEU A 58 -12.34 -4.46 6.58
CA LEU A 58 -11.96 -4.73 5.18
C LEU A 58 -13.12 -4.52 4.20
N PHE A 59 -14.33 -4.98 4.54
CA PHE A 59 -15.49 -4.74 3.69
C PHE A 59 -15.86 -3.26 3.62
N LEU A 60 -15.69 -2.51 4.72
CA LEU A 60 -15.87 -1.07 4.72
C LEU A 60 -14.85 -0.36 3.82
N CYS A 61 -13.60 -0.81 3.72
CA CYS A 61 -12.64 -0.27 2.74
C CYS A 61 -13.17 -0.37 1.29
N GLY A 62 -13.79 -1.50 0.94
CA GLY A 62 -14.42 -1.70 -0.37
C GLY A 62 -15.69 -0.87 -0.56
N LEU A 63 -16.46 -0.63 0.52
CA LEU A 63 -17.64 0.22 0.48
C LEU A 63 -17.30 1.72 0.33
N THR A 64 -16.25 2.18 1.01
CA THR A 64 -15.80 3.58 0.92
C THR A 64 -15.16 3.91 -0.41
N SER A 65 -14.65 2.92 -1.15
CA SER A 65 -14.07 3.16 -2.48
C SER A 65 -15.09 3.60 -3.53
N GLN A 66 -16.41 3.52 -3.25
CA GLN A 66 -17.45 4.04 -4.14
C GLN A 66 -17.21 5.50 -4.52
N VAL A 67 -16.65 6.31 -3.62
CA VAL A 67 -16.38 7.73 -3.85
C VAL A 67 -15.46 7.97 -5.07
N PHE A 68 -14.56 7.03 -5.38
CA PHE A 68 -13.73 7.13 -6.59
C PHE A 68 -14.53 7.04 -7.90
N ARG A 69 -15.69 6.39 -7.86
CA ARG A 69 -16.59 6.17 -9.00
C ARG A 69 -17.78 7.13 -9.04
N ASP A 70 -18.00 7.89 -7.96
CA ASP A 70 -19.03 8.91 -7.90
C ASP A 70 -18.50 10.20 -8.51
N GLU A 71 -19.19 10.79 -9.49
CA GLU A 71 -18.74 12.02 -10.14
C GLU A 71 -19.14 13.27 -9.34
N GLU A 72 -20.26 13.21 -8.61
CA GLU A 72 -20.84 14.36 -7.91
C GLU A 72 -20.08 14.66 -6.60
N ASP A 73 -19.64 13.61 -5.90
CA ASP A 73 -19.03 13.70 -4.57
C ASP A 73 -17.49 13.62 -4.57
N TYR A 74 -16.86 13.57 -5.75
CA TYR A 74 -15.42 13.37 -5.84
C TYR A 74 -14.61 14.59 -5.38
N LYS A 75 -13.77 14.39 -4.36
CA LYS A 75 -12.81 15.41 -3.90
C LYS A 75 -11.40 15.06 -4.38
N PRO A 76 -10.63 16.02 -4.93
CA PRO A 76 -9.24 15.78 -5.28
C PRO A 76 -8.43 15.29 -4.09
N LEU A 77 -7.53 14.33 -4.33
CA LEU A 77 -6.69 13.64 -3.35
C LEU A 77 -7.44 12.79 -2.32
N TYR A 78 -8.64 12.30 -2.64
CA TYR A 78 -9.38 11.37 -1.78
C TYR A 78 -8.58 10.09 -1.47
N ILE A 79 -7.61 9.71 -2.31
CA ILE A 79 -6.66 8.62 -2.05
C ILE A 79 -5.96 8.75 -0.69
N ILE A 80 -5.66 9.97 -0.26
CA ILE A 80 -5.00 10.22 1.04
C ILE A 80 -5.96 9.91 2.20
N ASP A 81 -7.24 10.28 2.06
CA ASP A 81 -8.27 9.95 3.04
C ASP A 81 -8.54 8.44 3.06
N TRP A 82 -8.56 7.80 1.89
CA TRP A 82 -8.76 6.37 1.79
C TRP A 82 -7.59 5.57 2.37
N ILE A 83 -6.34 6.05 2.23
CA ILE A 83 -5.18 5.48 2.92
C ILE A 83 -5.37 5.50 4.45
N ASN A 84 -5.97 6.56 5.02
CA ASN A 84 -6.30 6.60 6.46
C ASN A 84 -7.33 5.54 6.85
N VAL A 85 -8.31 5.22 5.98
CA VAL A 85 -9.26 4.12 6.22
C VAL A 85 -8.53 2.79 6.38
N TRP A 86 -7.57 2.51 5.49
CA TRP A 86 -6.73 1.31 5.56
C TRP A 86 -5.87 1.23 6.83
N GLN A 87 -5.41 2.36 7.37
CA GLN A 87 -4.72 2.37 8.67
C GLN A 87 -5.62 1.96 9.83
N GLY A 88 -6.90 2.35 9.79
CA GLY A 88 -7.87 1.93 10.78
C GLY A 88 -7.98 0.41 10.85
N VAL A 89 -7.95 -0.27 9.70
CA VAL A 89 -7.89 -1.73 9.64
C VAL A 89 -6.63 -2.26 10.33
N GLY A 90 -5.47 -1.66 10.04
CA GLY A 90 -4.20 -2.06 10.65
C GLY A 90 -4.19 -2.02 12.18
N LEU A 91 -4.89 -1.05 12.79
CA LEU A 91 -5.01 -0.95 14.25
C LEU A 91 -5.83 -2.10 14.85
N ILE A 92 -6.94 -2.48 14.22
CA ILE A 92 -7.77 -3.59 14.71
C ILE A 92 -7.03 -4.92 14.49
N ILE A 93 -6.28 -5.03 13.40
CA ILE A 93 -5.44 -6.22 13.17
C ILE A 93 -4.39 -6.36 14.28
N GLN A 94 -3.75 -5.28 14.73
CA GLN A 94 -2.80 -5.34 15.86
C GLN A 94 -3.43 -5.84 17.16
N MET A 95 -4.73 -5.61 17.35
CA MET A 95 -5.48 -6.10 18.50
C MET A 95 -5.97 -7.54 18.34
N THR A 96 -5.95 -8.08 17.11
CA THR A 96 -6.48 -9.41 16.79
C THR A 96 -5.33 -10.40 16.66
N SER A 97 -5.27 -11.39 17.54
CA SER A 97 -4.22 -12.41 17.45
C SER A 97 -4.40 -13.33 16.23
N ALA A 98 -3.31 -13.88 15.73
CA ALA A 98 -3.34 -14.87 14.64
C ALA A 98 -4.21 -16.10 15.00
N GLU A 99 -4.17 -16.51 16.27
CA GLU A 99 -5.01 -17.58 16.80
C GLU A 99 -6.50 -17.25 16.72
N MET A 100 -6.90 -16.02 17.06
CA MET A 100 -8.30 -15.58 16.96
C MET A 100 -8.78 -15.58 15.49
N VAL A 101 -7.92 -15.18 14.56
CA VAL A 101 -8.23 -15.23 13.12
C VAL A 101 -8.35 -16.67 12.62
N HIS A 102 -7.46 -17.56 13.07
CA HIS A 102 -7.51 -18.98 12.73
C HIS A 102 -8.79 -19.64 13.27
N ASN A 103 -9.08 -19.45 14.56
CA ASN A 103 -10.22 -20.07 15.24
C ASN A 103 -11.58 -19.54 14.75
N SER A 104 -11.62 -18.33 14.19
CA SER A 104 -12.81 -17.78 13.53
C SER A 104 -13.00 -18.26 12.08
N GLY A 105 -12.05 -19.00 11.52
CA GLY A 105 -12.09 -19.47 10.13
C GLY A 105 -11.79 -18.38 9.09
N LEU A 106 -11.39 -17.18 9.51
CA LEU A 106 -11.14 -16.03 8.63
C LEU A 106 -9.72 -16.00 8.03
N GLN A 107 -8.87 -16.96 8.41
CA GLN A 107 -7.48 -17.10 7.95
C GLN A 107 -7.26 -16.93 6.44
N THR A 108 -8.17 -17.42 5.60
CA THR A 108 -8.06 -17.34 4.14
C THR A 108 -8.18 -15.90 3.63
N ILE A 109 -8.96 -15.06 4.30
CA ILE A 109 -9.14 -13.64 3.97
C ILE A 109 -7.90 -12.83 4.35
N PHE A 110 -7.20 -13.27 5.40
CA PHE A 110 -6.06 -12.57 6.01
C PHE A 110 -4.69 -13.15 5.65
N TYR A 111 -4.63 -14.22 4.88
CA TYR A 111 -3.37 -14.79 4.42
C TYR A 111 -2.62 -13.80 3.52
N ARG A 112 -1.36 -13.53 3.85
CA ARG A 112 -0.45 -12.69 3.05
C ARG A 112 0.91 -13.40 2.99
N PRO A 113 1.45 -13.70 1.80
CA PRO A 113 2.83 -14.16 1.68
C PRO A 113 3.80 -13.10 2.20
N LEU A 114 4.86 -13.55 2.86
CA LEU A 114 5.93 -12.68 3.36
C LEU A 114 6.57 -11.89 2.22
N ILE A 115 7.10 -10.70 2.56
CA ILE A 115 7.81 -9.82 1.65
C ILE A 115 9.25 -9.72 2.14
N ASP A 116 10.20 -10.17 1.31
CA ASP A 116 11.62 -9.88 1.53
C ASP A 116 11.91 -8.45 1.06
N LEU A 117 11.90 -7.50 1.99
CA LEU A 117 12.14 -6.09 1.69
C LEU A 117 13.57 -5.80 1.21
N ASN A 118 14.54 -6.64 1.56
CA ASN A 118 15.92 -6.47 1.12
C ASN A 118 16.06 -6.90 -0.34
N ALA A 119 15.49 -8.05 -0.72
CA ALA A 119 15.40 -8.46 -2.11
C ALA A 119 14.59 -7.47 -2.95
N ALA A 120 13.44 -7.01 -2.42
CA ALA A 120 12.57 -6.06 -3.11
C ALA A 120 13.25 -4.70 -3.37
N ALA A 121 14.18 -4.27 -2.52
CA ALA A 121 14.89 -3.01 -2.68
C ALA A 121 15.69 -2.93 -4.00
N ALA A 122 16.19 -4.08 -4.50
CA ALA A 122 16.93 -4.15 -5.76
C ALA A 122 16.04 -3.92 -7.00
N HIS A 123 14.72 -3.87 -6.83
CA HIS A 123 13.74 -3.71 -7.92
C HIS A 123 13.09 -2.33 -7.95
N ILE A 124 13.48 -1.42 -7.06
CA ILE A 124 12.97 -0.06 -7.03
C ILE A 124 13.46 0.69 -8.29
N PRO A 125 12.60 1.42 -9.01
CA PRO A 125 13.03 2.25 -10.13
C PRO A 125 14.15 3.23 -9.75
N ASN A 126 15.21 3.30 -10.55
CA ASN A 126 16.37 4.15 -10.28
C ASN A 126 16.00 5.62 -10.07
N SER A 127 14.99 6.14 -10.77
CA SER A 127 14.50 7.51 -10.58
C SER A 127 14.00 7.76 -9.16
N LEU A 128 13.31 6.79 -8.56
CA LEU A 128 12.78 6.88 -7.20
C LEU A 128 13.86 6.68 -6.15
N ILE A 129 14.83 5.79 -6.40
CA ILE A 129 16.02 5.68 -5.55
C ILE A 129 16.79 7.00 -5.54
N PHE A 130 17.01 7.62 -6.70
CA PHE A 130 17.70 8.90 -6.81
C PHE A 130 16.94 10.03 -6.10
N MET A 131 15.61 10.04 -6.15
CA MET A 131 14.77 11.01 -5.43
C MET A 131 15.02 10.99 -3.91
N VAL A 132 15.23 9.80 -3.33
CA VAL A 132 15.49 9.60 -1.89
C VAL A 132 16.97 9.80 -1.57
N ALA A 133 17.88 9.33 -2.42
CA ALA A 133 19.32 9.50 -2.23
C ALA A 133 19.80 10.96 -2.39
N SER A 134 19.06 11.79 -3.11
CA SER A 134 19.37 13.21 -3.31
C SER A 134 18.96 14.11 -2.13
N VAL A 135 18.27 13.58 -1.12
CA VAL A 135 17.88 14.32 0.09
C VAL A 135 19.13 14.57 0.94
N LYS A 136 19.53 15.84 1.07
CA LYS A 136 20.72 16.28 1.82
C LYS A 136 20.34 16.91 3.15
N GLU A 137 21.32 17.02 4.04
CA GLU A 137 21.18 17.81 5.26
C GLU A 137 20.79 19.25 4.91
N GLY A 138 19.69 19.74 5.50
CA GLY A 138 19.06 21.01 5.14
C GLY A 138 17.82 20.88 4.23
N ASP A 139 17.60 19.74 3.58
CA ASP A 139 16.32 19.46 2.91
C ASP A 139 15.23 19.26 3.97
N PRO A 140 14.03 19.87 3.83
CA PRO A 140 12.96 19.69 4.79
C PRO A 140 12.48 18.23 4.93
N ASP A 141 12.76 17.35 3.96
CA ASP A 141 12.48 15.91 4.01
C ASP A 141 13.62 15.08 4.62
N TYR A 142 14.75 15.68 5.03
CA TYR A 142 15.93 14.95 5.49
C TYR A 142 15.64 13.95 6.62
N ARG A 143 14.85 14.36 7.61
CA ARG A 143 14.47 13.50 8.74
C ARG A 143 13.53 12.37 8.35
N ASP A 144 12.74 12.58 7.30
CA ASP A 144 11.74 11.64 6.81
C ASP A 144 12.29 10.73 5.69
N ASN A 145 13.56 10.89 5.30
CA ASN A 145 14.19 10.12 4.24
C ASN A 145 14.09 8.59 4.43
N PRO A 146 14.31 8.05 5.65
CA PRO A 146 14.14 6.61 5.91
C PRO A 146 12.70 6.14 5.69
N VAL A 147 11.72 7.00 5.93
CA VAL A 147 10.29 6.68 5.73
C VAL A 147 9.99 6.51 4.24
N TYR A 148 10.49 7.43 3.39
CA TYR A 148 10.34 7.30 1.94
C TYR A 148 11.03 6.04 1.41
N TYR A 149 12.27 5.79 1.83
CA TYR A 149 13.00 4.59 1.42
C TYR A 149 12.26 3.31 1.81
N ASN A 150 11.72 3.25 3.03
CA ASN A 150 10.97 2.09 3.50
C ASN A 150 9.74 1.80 2.61
N ILE A 151 8.96 2.82 2.25
CA ILE A 151 7.81 2.63 1.35
C ILE A 151 8.25 2.23 -0.05
N LEU A 152 9.37 2.77 -0.55
CA LEU A 152 9.90 2.35 -1.83
C LEU A 152 10.27 0.86 -1.83
N ARG A 153 10.73 0.26 -0.72
CA ARG A 153 10.95 -1.19 -0.66
C ARG A 153 9.67 -1.99 -0.87
N TYR A 154 8.56 -1.57 -0.26
CA TYR A 154 7.26 -2.19 -0.53
C TYR A 154 6.83 -2.00 -1.98
N LEU A 155 7.05 -0.81 -2.57
CA LEU A 155 6.76 -0.58 -3.98
C LEU A 155 7.64 -1.47 -4.87
N GLY A 156 8.92 -1.62 -4.53
CA GLY A 156 9.87 -2.54 -5.17
C GLY A 156 9.41 -3.99 -5.14
N SER A 157 8.68 -4.40 -4.11
CA SER A 157 8.12 -5.76 -4.05
C SER A 157 7.05 -6.02 -5.11
N LEU A 158 6.36 -4.97 -5.58
CA LEU A 158 5.42 -5.07 -6.71
C LEU A 158 6.19 -5.28 -8.03
N TYR A 159 7.28 -4.53 -8.22
CA TYR A 159 8.19 -4.72 -9.37
C TYR A 159 8.85 -6.10 -9.37
N GLN A 160 9.23 -6.60 -8.20
CA GLN A 160 9.74 -7.95 -8.04
C GLN A 160 8.69 -8.99 -8.42
N GLU A 161 7.48 -8.87 -7.89
CA GLU A 161 6.41 -9.84 -8.13
C GLU A 161 5.93 -9.83 -9.59
N LEU A 162 5.93 -8.68 -10.25
CA LEU A 162 5.57 -8.58 -11.67
C LEU A 162 6.47 -9.45 -12.57
N LYS A 163 7.69 -9.80 -12.14
CA LYS A 163 8.54 -10.75 -12.88
C LYS A 163 7.92 -12.15 -12.98
N ASN A 164 7.02 -12.51 -12.07
CA ASN A 164 6.25 -13.76 -12.11
C ASN A 164 4.97 -13.64 -12.97
N GLY A 165 4.75 -12.50 -13.62
CA GLY A 165 3.55 -12.19 -14.39
C GLY A 165 2.40 -11.68 -13.52
N PHE A 166 1.18 -11.85 -14.01
CA PHE A 166 -0.05 -11.41 -13.35
C PHE A 166 -0.53 -12.46 -12.33
N SER A 167 0.17 -12.57 -11.21
CA SER A 167 -0.13 -13.55 -10.15
C SER A 167 -1.16 -13.03 -9.14
N ASP A 168 -1.86 -13.93 -8.45
CA ASP A 168 -2.74 -13.58 -7.34
C ASP A 168 -1.98 -12.85 -6.21
N VAL A 169 -0.71 -13.21 -6.01
CA VAL A 169 0.19 -12.56 -5.05
C VAL A 169 0.43 -11.10 -5.44
N LEU A 170 0.66 -10.81 -6.73
CA LEU A 170 0.79 -9.45 -7.23
C LEU A 170 -0.46 -8.63 -6.94
N PHE A 171 -1.64 -9.12 -7.35
CA PHE A 171 -2.89 -8.40 -7.17
C PHE A 171 -3.21 -8.16 -5.70
N MET A 172 -2.98 -9.16 -4.86
CA MET A 172 -3.17 -9.04 -3.42
C MET A 172 -2.21 -7.99 -2.82
N ARG A 173 -0.93 -7.97 -3.22
CA ARG A 173 0.04 -6.95 -2.75
C ARG A 173 -0.33 -5.55 -3.20
N ILE A 174 -0.84 -5.37 -4.42
CA ILE A 174 -1.36 -4.07 -4.88
C ILE A 174 -2.57 -3.67 -4.03
N LEU A 175 -3.55 -4.57 -3.85
CA LEU A 175 -4.77 -4.30 -3.09
C LEU A 175 -4.49 -3.90 -1.65
N THR A 176 -3.50 -4.53 -1.03
CA THR A 176 -3.19 -4.38 0.41
C THR A 176 -2.02 -3.45 0.69
N PHE A 177 -1.49 -2.77 -0.33
CA PHE A 177 -0.30 -1.92 -0.22
C PHE A 177 -0.38 -0.91 0.94
N PHE A 178 -1.55 -0.31 1.15
CA PHE A 178 -1.78 0.68 2.21
C PHE A 178 -1.76 0.12 3.63
N SER A 179 -1.90 -1.19 3.80
CA SER A 179 -1.75 -1.83 5.11
C SER A 179 -0.30 -1.83 5.59
N TYR A 180 0.68 -1.67 4.70
CA TYR A 180 2.11 -1.59 5.02
C TYR A 180 2.62 -0.16 5.26
N MET A 181 1.77 0.86 5.06
CA MET A 181 2.20 2.25 5.21
C MET A 181 2.34 2.64 6.68
N PRO A 182 3.48 3.21 7.12
CA PRO A 182 3.62 3.72 8.46
C PRO A 182 2.85 5.05 8.60
N LYS A 183 2.37 5.33 9.81
CA LYS A 183 1.66 6.58 10.13
C LYS A 183 2.47 7.83 9.74
N SER A 184 3.79 7.79 9.88
CA SER A 184 4.68 8.88 9.46
C SER A 184 4.56 9.20 7.97
N PHE A 185 4.55 8.19 7.09
CA PHE A 185 4.38 8.40 5.65
C PHE A 185 3.04 9.08 5.33
N ILE A 186 1.99 8.67 6.04
CA ILE A 186 0.64 9.19 5.82
C ILE A 186 0.53 10.64 6.26
N LEU A 187 1.22 11.02 7.35
CA LEU A 187 1.36 12.42 7.74
C LEU A 187 2.07 13.23 6.65
N LEU A 188 3.09 12.68 5.99
CA LEU A 188 3.78 13.34 4.88
C LEU A 188 2.85 13.51 3.67
N ALA A 189 2.07 12.48 3.33
CA ALA A 189 1.05 12.56 2.28
C ALA A 189 -0.02 13.61 2.60
N ARG A 190 -0.54 13.65 3.84
CA ARG A 190 -1.51 14.67 4.30
C ARG A 190 -0.94 16.09 4.26
N LYS A 191 0.35 16.24 4.59
CA LYS A 191 1.11 17.48 4.43
C LYS A 191 1.45 17.79 2.96
N ARG A 192 1.02 16.94 2.03
CA ARG A 192 1.26 17.05 0.57
C ARG A 192 2.74 17.19 0.24
N ARG A 193 3.59 16.46 0.98
CA ARG A 193 5.04 16.45 0.71
C ARG A 193 5.27 15.88 -0.69
N PRO A 194 6.00 16.58 -1.57
CA PRO A 194 6.08 16.16 -2.97
C PRO A 194 6.57 14.73 -3.19
N ARG A 195 7.59 14.29 -2.45
CA ARG A 195 8.13 12.93 -2.52
C ARG A 195 7.11 11.87 -2.11
N ALA A 196 6.26 12.16 -1.12
CA ALA A 196 5.15 11.28 -0.75
C ALA A 196 4.15 11.14 -1.89
N LEU A 197 3.78 12.27 -2.51
CA LEU A 197 2.83 12.29 -3.62
C LEU A 197 3.37 11.59 -4.86
N VAL A 198 4.67 11.72 -5.18
CA VAL A 198 5.31 10.95 -6.26
C VAL A 198 5.17 9.44 -6.01
N ILE A 199 5.45 8.97 -4.79
CA ILE A 199 5.32 7.55 -4.44
C ILE A 199 3.87 7.07 -4.60
N ILE A 200 2.90 7.86 -4.12
CA ILE A 200 1.47 7.57 -4.29
C ILE A 200 1.09 7.54 -5.78
N ALA A 201 1.59 8.49 -6.59
CA ALA A 201 1.34 8.52 -8.03
C ALA A 201 1.82 7.24 -8.72
N TYR A 202 3.01 6.74 -8.37
CA TYR A 202 3.51 5.45 -8.86
C TYR A 202 2.62 4.28 -8.44
N TYR A 203 2.19 4.24 -7.17
CA TYR A 203 1.24 3.24 -6.71
C TYR A 203 -0.09 3.28 -7.49
N LEU A 204 -0.61 4.47 -7.80
CA LEU A 204 -1.86 4.60 -8.57
C LEU A 204 -1.72 4.01 -9.97
N VAL A 205 -0.53 3.99 -10.57
CA VAL A 205 -0.28 3.24 -11.82
C VAL A 205 -0.50 1.74 -11.61
N TRP A 206 0.00 1.17 -10.52
CA TRP A 206 -0.24 -0.24 -10.16
C TRP A 206 -1.72 -0.54 -9.93
N SER A 207 -2.46 0.42 -9.35
CA SER A 207 -3.89 0.24 -9.02
C SER A 207 -4.75 -0.09 -10.25
N LYS A 208 -4.34 0.35 -11.44
CA LYS A 208 -5.00 0.05 -12.73
C LYS A 208 -4.99 -1.44 -13.09
N MET A 209 -4.13 -2.24 -12.46
CA MET A 209 -4.00 -3.67 -12.73
C MET A 209 -4.85 -4.57 -11.84
N VAL A 210 -5.61 -4.03 -10.88
CA VAL A 210 -6.37 -4.86 -9.94
C VAL A 210 -7.69 -5.34 -10.58
N PRO A 211 -7.98 -6.66 -10.63
CA PRO A 211 -9.18 -7.21 -11.26
C PRO A 211 -10.48 -7.02 -10.47
N VAL A 212 -10.45 -6.28 -9.36
CA VAL A 212 -11.54 -6.23 -8.40
C VAL A 212 -12.42 -5.01 -8.66
N TRP A 213 -13.72 -5.23 -8.86
CA TRP A 213 -14.66 -4.17 -9.28
C TRP A 213 -14.67 -2.95 -8.36
N TRP A 214 -14.59 -3.15 -7.04
CA TRP A 214 -14.60 -2.06 -6.07
C TRP A 214 -13.28 -1.30 -6.02
N PHE A 215 -12.23 -1.77 -6.68
CA PHE A 215 -10.96 -1.07 -6.81
C PHE A 215 -10.87 -0.19 -8.06
N ARG A 216 -11.85 -0.32 -8.98
CA ARG A 216 -11.90 0.49 -10.21
C ARG A 216 -12.01 1.98 -9.88
N GLY A 217 -11.20 2.80 -10.54
CA GLY A 217 -11.21 4.26 -10.43
C GLY A 217 -10.35 4.81 -9.27
N VAL A 218 -9.68 3.96 -8.49
CA VAL A 218 -8.75 4.41 -7.43
C VAL A 218 -7.64 5.31 -8.00
N ASP A 219 -7.28 5.12 -9.27
CA ASP A 219 -6.33 5.91 -10.04
C ASP A 219 -6.81 7.31 -10.46
N ARG A 220 -8.07 7.68 -10.18
CA ARG A 220 -8.67 8.98 -10.55
C ARG A 220 -7.94 10.19 -9.94
N ASP A 221 -7.20 9.99 -8.86
CA ASP A 221 -6.37 11.04 -8.26
C ASP A 221 -5.04 11.30 -8.97
N LEU A 222 -4.66 10.43 -9.92
CA LEU A 222 -3.38 10.52 -10.60
C LEU A 222 -3.18 11.86 -11.33
N PRO A 223 -4.15 12.38 -12.13
CA PRO A 223 -4.01 13.69 -12.77
C PRO A 223 -3.90 14.84 -11.76
N HIS A 224 -4.68 14.80 -10.68
CA HIS A 224 -4.67 15.82 -9.63
C HIS A 224 -3.32 15.88 -8.89
N ILE A 225 -2.70 14.71 -8.63
CA ILE A 225 -1.36 14.65 -8.04
C ILE A 225 -0.33 15.25 -9.00
N ILE A 226 -0.41 14.91 -10.29
CA ILE A 226 0.52 15.41 -11.31
C ILE A 226 0.43 16.93 -11.42
N GLU A 227 -0.79 17.48 -11.47
CA GLU A 227 -1.02 18.92 -11.53
C GLU A 227 -0.49 19.63 -10.28
N MET A 228 -0.78 19.09 -9.09
CA MET A 228 -0.36 19.69 -7.82
C MET A 228 1.16 19.77 -7.66
N LEU A 229 1.88 18.75 -8.14
CA LEU A 229 3.33 18.70 -8.02
C LEU A 229 4.03 19.73 -8.91
N GLY A 230 3.45 20.08 -10.05
CA GLY A 230 4.06 21.05 -10.96
C GLY A 230 5.23 20.49 -11.79
N PRO A 231 5.75 21.32 -12.72
CA PRO A 231 6.72 20.90 -13.73
C PRO A 231 8.09 20.51 -13.18
N GLU A 232 8.46 20.97 -11.99
CA GLU A 232 9.76 20.66 -11.38
C GLU A 232 9.89 19.17 -10.99
N TRP A 233 8.78 18.46 -10.84
CA TRP A 233 8.74 17.01 -10.55
C TRP A 233 8.60 16.14 -11.81
N ASP A 234 8.52 16.74 -13.00
CA ASP A 234 8.32 16.04 -14.28
C ASP A 234 9.29 14.89 -14.55
N PRO A 235 10.61 15.01 -14.25
CA PRO A 235 11.54 13.89 -14.46
C PRO A 235 11.14 12.64 -13.67
N LEU A 236 10.53 12.82 -12.51
CA LEU A 236 10.04 11.73 -11.65
C LEU A 236 8.63 11.30 -12.03
N LEU A 237 7.82 12.17 -12.62
CA LEU A 237 6.43 11.89 -12.98
C LEU A 237 6.22 11.31 -14.38
N ARG A 238 7.28 11.03 -15.14
CA ARG A 238 7.17 10.50 -16.52
C ARG A 238 6.26 9.26 -16.62
N VAL A 239 6.45 8.28 -15.74
CA VAL A 239 5.64 7.04 -15.72
C VAL A 239 4.19 7.34 -15.30
N PRO A 240 3.93 8.00 -14.15
CA PRO A 240 2.60 8.50 -13.79
C PRO A 240 1.86 9.24 -14.91
N LYS A 241 2.51 10.20 -15.58
CA LYS A 241 1.91 11.00 -16.67
C LYS A 241 1.48 10.14 -17.85
N GLN A 242 2.32 9.20 -18.28
CA GLN A 242 1.98 8.28 -19.37
C GLN A 242 0.83 7.34 -19.00
N ALA A 243 0.74 6.95 -17.73
CA ALA A 243 -0.32 6.07 -17.24
C ALA A 243 -1.70 6.73 -17.22
N VAL A 244 -1.80 8.06 -17.21
CA VAL A 244 -3.10 8.77 -17.28
C VAL A 244 -3.89 8.36 -18.53
N GLY A 245 -3.20 8.18 -19.67
CA GLY A 245 -3.81 7.75 -20.93
C GLY A 245 -4.13 6.26 -21.02
N ILE A 246 -3.79 5.46 -20.01
CA ILE A 246 -4.06 4.02 -19.97
C ILE A 246 -5.27 3.78 -19.07
N GLU A 247 -6.39 3.33 -19.64
CA GLU A 247 -7.56 2.95 -18.85
C GLU A 247 -7.25 1.81 -17.89
N GLY A 248 -7.90 1.76 -16.73
CA GLY A 248 -7.76 0.64 -15.80
C GLY A 248 -8.59 -0.57 -16.22
N GLY A 249 -7.98 -1.75 -16.33
CA GLY A 249 -8.70 -3.00 -16.57
C GLY A 249 -7.88 -4.11 -17.24
N PRO A 250 -8.42 -5.33 -17.34
CA PRO A 250 -7.70 -6.51 -17.83
C PRO A 250 -7.02 -6.35 -19.19
N TRP A 251 -7.65 -5.59 -20.08
CA TRP A 251 -7.20 -5.38 -21.46
C TRP A 251 -5.94 -4.51 -21.55
N THR A 252 -5.67 -3.69 -20.53
CA THR A 252 -4.56 -2.73 -20.49
C THR A 252 -3.46 -3.12 -19.51
N TRP A 253 -3.62 -4.20 -18.72
CA TRP A 253 -2.60 -4.68 -17.77
C TRP A 253 -1.23 -4.88 -18.42
N MET A 254 -1.20 -5.41 -19.64
CA MET A 254 0.05 -5.55 -20.41
C MET A 254 0.70 -4.18 -20.66
N GLN A 255 -0.06 -3.19 -21.10
CA GLN A 255 0.44 -1.85 -21.38
C GLN A 255 0.94 -1.17 -20.09
N THR A 256 0.19 -1.32 -18.98
CA THR A 256 0.59 -0.82 -17.67
C THR A 256 1.89 -1.47 -17.17
N ALA A 257 2.02 -2.80 -17.29
CA ALA A 257 3.23 -3.53 -16.91
C ALA A 257 4.44 -3.09 -17.75
N GLN A 258 4.28 -3.01 -19.06
CA GLN A 258 5.33 -2.54 -19.97
C GLN A 258 5.77 -1.11 -19.67
N LEU A 259 4.82 -0.23 -19.35
CA LEU A 259 5.10 1.14 -18.92
C LEU A 259 5.88 1.17 -17.60
N LEU A 260 5.45 0.41 -16.59
CA LEU A 260 6.10 0.33 -15.28
C LEU A 260 7.54 -0.19 -15.39
N LEU A 261 7.75 -1.24 -16.20
CA LEU A 261 9.06 -1.85 -16.42
C LEU A 261 9.96 -1.03 -17.37
N GLY A 262 9.39 -0.07 -18.11
CA GLY A 262 10.11 0.65 -19.16
C GLY A 262 10.51 -0.25 -20.34
N ASP A 263 9.82 -1.38 -20.52
CA ASP A 263 10.10 -2.40 -21.53
C ASP A 263 8.83 -2.73 -22.34
N LYS A 264 8.76 -2.21 -23.57
CA LYS A 264 7.64 -2.45 -24.50
C LYS A 264 7.58 -3.88 -25.05
N THR A 265 8.66 -4.63 -24.92
CA THR A 265 8.76 -6.02 -25.38
C THR A 265 8.40 -7.02 -24.29
N TRP A 266 8.29 -6.57 -23.04
CA TRP A 266 7.95 -7.43 -21.93
C TRP A 266 6.64 -8.18 -22.16
N ARG A 267 6.66 -9.46 -21.80
CA ARG A 267 5.53 -10.38 -21.77
C ARG A 267 5.57 -11.13 -20.43
N PRO A 268 4.41 -11.44 -19.84
CA PRO A 268 4.37 -12.27 -18.65
C PRO A 268 4.96 -13.65 -18.98
N PRO A 269 5.73 -14.26 -18.06
CA PRO A 269 6.13 -15.65 -18.21
C PRO A 269 4.88 -16.52 -18.43
N GLN A 270 4.94 -17.48 -19.35
CA GLN A 270 3.80 -18.36 -19.60
C GLN A 270 3.50 -19.17 -18.33
N THR A 271 2.23 -19.11 -17.91
CA THR A 271 1.50 -19.83 -16.84
C THR A 271 1.47 -19.22 -15.43
N ILE A 272 0.35 -18.53 -15.13
CA ILE A 272 -0.68 -19.00 -14.17
C ILE A 272 -2.05 -18.69 -14.82
N LYS A 273 -2.96 -19.66 -14.90
CA LYS A 273 -4.35 -19.40 -15.29
C LYS A 273 -4.95 -18.46 -14.24
N CYS A 274 -5.29 -17.24 -14.64
CA CYS A 274 -6.15 -16.39 -13.85
C CYS A 274 -7.55 -17.02 -13.86
N GLU A 275 -7.94 -17.77 -12.83
CA GLU A 275 -9.30 -18.32 -12.68
C GLU A 275 -10.31 -17.25 -12.23
N TRP A 276 -10.20 -16.04 -12.77
CA TRP A 276 -11.24 -15.02 -12.70
C TRP A 276 -11.73 -14.72 -14.12
N GLY A 277 -12.17 -15.79 -14.80
CA GLY A 277 -12.99 -15.69 -15.99
C GLY A 277 -14.45 -15.66 -15.57
N ALA A 278 -15.16 -14.61 -15.98
CA ALA A 278 -16.62 -14.54 -15.96
C ALA A 278 -17.21 -15.88 -16.40
N GLY A 279 -18.21 -16.37 -15.65
CA GLY A 279 -18.92 -17.61 -15.93
C GLY A 279 -19.56 -17.58 -17.32
N GLY A 280 -18.81 -18.01 -18.33
CA GLY A 280 -19.33 -18.42 -19.62
C GLY A 280 -19.86 -19.84 -19.48
N VAL A 281 -21.18 -19.96 -19.32
CA VAL A 281 -21.88 -21.24 -19.44
C VAL A 281 -21.68 -21.75 -20.87
N GLY A 282 -20.90 -22.81 -21.03
CA GLY A 282 -20.74 -23.57 -22.27
C GLY A 282 -21.10 -25.05 -22.02
N PRO A 283 -21.74 -25.73 -22.98
CA PRO A 283 -22.65 -26.83 -22.69
C PRO A 283 -21.93 -28.13 -22.33
N ALA A 284 -22.61 -28.89 -21.47
CA ALA A 284 -22.25 -30.23 -21.05
C ALA A 284 -22.02 -31.16 -22.25
N GLY A 285 -20.78 -31.63 -22.40
CA GLY A 285 -20.40 -32.73 -23.27
C GLY A 285 -19.93 -33.91 -22.42
N ALA A 286 -20.84 -34.85 -22.19
CA ALA A 286 -20.55 -36.12 -21.53
C ALA A 286 -19.53 -36.95 -22.33
N LYS A 287 -18.55 -37.57 -21.63
CA LYS A 287 -18.00 -38.89 -21.97
C LYS A 287 -17.19 -39.42 -20.79
N GLY A 288 -17.65 -40.56 -20.26
CA GLY A 288 -17.03 -41.29 -19.16
C GLY A 288 -15.90 -42.23 -19.60
N GLY A 289 -15.14 -42.70 -18.61
CA GLY A 289 -14.16 -43.78 -18.73
C GLY A 289 -13.27 -43.85 -17.48
N PRO A 290 -13.24 -44.97 -16.73
CA PRO A 290 -12.68 -45.02 -15.37
C PRO A 290 -11.20 -45.46 -15.35
N GLY A 291 -10.43 -44.88 -14.43
CA GLY A 291 -9.06 -45.30 -14.12
C GLY A 291 -8.71 -44.93 -12.69
N ALA A 292 -8.91 -45.87 -11.77
CA ALA A 292 -8.57 -45.73 -10.36
C ALA A 292 -7.05 -45.91 -10.14
N VAL A 293 -6.43 -45.00 -9.40
CA VAL A 293 -5.11 -45.17 -8.78
C VAL A 293 -5.25 -44.81 -7.29
N PRO A 294 -4.73 -45.64 -6.36
CA PRO A 294 -4.96 -45.46 -4.93
C PRO A 294 -4.19 -44.26 -4.38
N ARG A 295 -4.91 -43.37 -3.66
CA ARG A 295 -4.29 -42.30 -2.86
C ARG A 295 -3.80 -42.90 -1.54
N GLY A 296 -2.48 -42.95 -1.36
CA GLY A 296 -1.89 -42.99 -0.02
C GLY A 296 -2.21 -41.69 0.73
N PRO A 297 -2.17 -41.68 2.08
CA PRO A 297 -2.45 -40.48 2.85
C PRO A 297 -1.40 -39.41 2.52
N PRO A 298 -1.80 -38.16 2.21
CA PRO A 298 -0.83 -37.09 2.05
C PRO A 298 -0.12 -36.86 3.38
N SER A 299 1.21 -36.97 3.35
CA SER A 299 2.10 -36.56 4.43
C SER A 299 1.74 -35.15 4.88
N GLN A 300 1.56 -34.97 6.19
CA GLN A 300 1.41 -33.67 6.83
C GLN A 300 2.63 -32.80 6.50
N ALA A 301 2.48 -31.92 5.51
CA ALA A 301 3.37 -30.80 5.28
C ALA A 301 2.85 -29.59 6.09
N PRO A 302 3.75 -28.72 6.57
CA PRO A 302 3.46 -27.82 7.69
C PRO A 302 2.44 -26.73 7.34
N ILE A 303 1.67 -26.39 8.38
CA ILE A 303 0.66 -25.33 8.44
C ILE A 303 1.26 -24.01 7.92
N PHE A 304 0.58 -23.41 6.95
CA PHE A 304 0.98 -22.18 6.26
C PHE A 304 1.20 -21.01 7.24
N PRO A 305 2.27 -20.20 7.09
CA PRO A 305 2.46 -19.04 7.94
C PRO A 305 1.42 -17.98 7.60
N LEU A 306 0.52 -17.71 8.56
CA LEU A 306 -0.15 -16.44 8.67
C LEU A 306 0.94 -15.37 8.78
N ALA A 307 0.90 -14.31 7.97
CA ALA A 307 1.86 -13.19 7.93
C ALA A 307 2.10 -12.45 9.25
N TRP A 308 1.43 -12.90 10.31
CA TRP A 308 1.40 -12.35 11.65
C TRP A 308 2.37 -13.07 12.57
N VAL A 309 2.97 -14.16 12.11
CA VAL A 309 3.77 -15.06 12.92
C VAL A 309 4.95 -15.53 12.08
N ASP A 310 6.17 -15.42 12.60
CA ASP A 310 7.32 -15.96 11.90
C ASP A 310 7.25 -17.51 11.84
N ASN A 311 8.21 -18.14 11.17
CA ASN A 311 8.30 -19.60 11.06
C ASN A 311 8.49 -20.32 12.42
N THR A 312 8.57 -19.58 13.54
CA THR A 312 8.68 -20.09 14.91
C THR A 312 7.39 -19.95 15.72
N GLY A 313 6.31 -19.43 15.13
CA GLY A 313 5.05 -19.24 15.86
C GLY A 313 5.08 -18.03 16.81
N LYS A 314 6.09 -17.15 16.69
CA LYS A 314 6.12 -15.87 17.41
C LYS A 314 5.49 -14.75 16.59
N PRO A 315 4.65 -13.88 17.19
CA PRO A 315 4.16 -12.70 16.51
C PRO A 315 5.34 -11.90 15.96
N MET A 316 5.30 -11.56 14.67
CA MET A 316 6.39 -10.78 14.07
C MET A 316 6.59 -9.50 14.87
N PRO A 317 7.84 -9.14 15.25
CA PRO A 317 8.10 -7.91 15.96
C PRO A 317 7.57 -6.75 15.13
N ASN A 318 6.89 -5.81 15.81
CA ASN A 318 6.33 -4.61 15.21
C ASN A 318 7.41 -3.86 14.41
N TYR A 319 7.47 -4.05 13.10
CA TYR A 319 8.21 -3.16 12.19
C TYR A 319 7.56 -1.76 12.07
N LEU A 320 6.71 -1.38 13.02
CA LEU A 320 6.07 -0.09 13.17
C LEU A 320 6.80 0.86 14.13
N PHE A 321 7.92 0.44 14.72
CA PHE A 321 8.81 1.34 15.46
C PHE A 321 10.26 1.19 15.01
N LEU A 322 10.89 2.36 14.85
CA LEU A 322 12.23 2.63 14.37
C LEU A 322 13.28 1.61 14.87
N GLU A 323 13.93 0.90 13.94
CA GLU A 323 15.34 0.56 14.17
C GLU A 323 16.13 1.86 13.96
N GLU A 324 16.96 2.23 14.95
CA GLU A 324 17.92 3.32 14.83
C GLU A 324 18.84 3.05 13.63
N TYR A 325 18.65 3.84 12.58
CA TYR A 325 19.52 3.88 11.42
C TYR A 325 20.84 4.53 11.81
N ASP A 326 21.95 3.79 11.75
CA ASP A 326 23.31 4.34 11.81
C ASP A 326 23.71 4.86 10.42
N PRO A 327 23.81 6.20 10.23
CA PRO A 327 24.17 6.79 8.94
C PRO A 327 25.61 6.48 8.48
N ARG A 328 26.43 5.75 9.26
CA ARG A 328 27.81 5.41 8.91
C ARG A 328 27.97 4.06 8.18
N ALA A 329 26.94 3.24 8.10
CA ALA A 329 27.05 1.90 7.53
C ALA A 329 27.02 1.84 5.98
N VAL A 330 26.79 2.97 5.29
CA VAL A 330 26.74 3.04 3.82
C VAL A 330 27.99 3.71 3.24
N VAL A 331 29.18 3.20 3.58
CA VAL A 331 30.39 3.44 2.77
C VAL A 331 31.31 2.22 2.85
N VAL A 332 31.04 1.14 2.10
CA VAL A 332 32.11 0.23 1.66
C VAL A 332 31.73 -0.38 0.31
N GLY A 333 32.41 0.07 -0.74
CA GLY A 333 32.21 -0.42 -2.11
C GLY A 333 32.98 0.41 -3.13
N ALA A 334 34.24 0.76 -2.84
CA ALA A 334 35.15 1.35 -3.81
C ALA A 334 36.52 0.67 -3.68
N SER A 335 37.10 0.41 -4.84
CA SER A 335 38.18 -0.52 -5.13
C SER A 335 39.49 -0.26 -4.37
N ALA A 336 40.18 -1.35 -4.04
CA ALA A 336 41.59 -1.34 -3.66
C ALA A 336 42.48 -0.81 -4.81
N GLY A 337 43.30 0.18 -4.50
CA GLY A 337 44.38 0.75 -5.32
C GLY A 337 45.32 1.55 -4.40
N PRO A 338 46.63 1.62 -4.67
CA PRO A 338 47.63 1.51 -3.62
C PRO A 338 47.96 2.81 -2.89
N THR A 339 48.29 2.64 -1.61
CA THR A 339 48.89 3.60 -0.67
C THR A 339 50.09 4.37 -1.22
N PRO A 340 50.20 5.67 -0.89
CA PRO A 340 51.48 6.32 -0.65
C PRO A 340 51.67 6.65 0.84
N SER A 341 52.90 6.42 1.29
CA SER A 341 53.46 6.69 2.63
C SER A 341 53.62 8.20 2.94
N PRO A 342 53.83 8.58 4.22
CA PRO A 342 53.56 9.92 4.75
C PRO A 342 54.81 10.81 4.89
N THR A 343 54.57 12.13 5.04
CA THR A 343 55.27 13.18 5.85
C THR A 343 55.33 14.54 5.11
N PRO A 344 55.66 15.67 5.78
CA PRO A 344 55.05 16.24 6.98
C PRO A 344 54.61 17.71 6.78
N SER A 345 53.92 18.27 7.78
CA SER A 345 53.46 19.66 7.88
C SER A 345 54.60 20.71 7.77
N PRO A 346 54.29 21.98 7.43
CA PRO A 346 54.17 22.97 8.51
C PRO A 346 53.06 24.02 8.33
N ALA A 347 52.57 24.55 9.46
CA ALA A 347 51.78 25.78 9.62
C ALA A 347 52.71 27.04 9.56
N PRO A 348 52.30 28.30 9.90
CA PRO A 348 51.00 28.84 10.31
C PRO A 348 50.63 30.25 9.73
N SER A 349 49.41 30.74 10.02
CA SER A 349 48.94 32.16 10.16
C SER A 349 47.54 32.32 9.57
N GLY A 350 46.54 33.01 10.11
CA GLY A 350 46.32 33.82 11.31
C GLY A 350 44.79 33.96 11.50
N GLU A 351 44.32 34.14 12.75
CA GLU A 351 43.65 35.38 13.21
C GLU A 351 42.26 35.61 12.56
N ILE A 352 41.12 35.53 13.26
CA ILE A 352 40.50 36.66 14.01
C ILE A 352 39.11 36.23 14.57
N LYS A 353 38.87 36.55 15.86
CA LYS A 353 37.63 37.01 16.59
C LYS A 353 36.31 36.22 16.51
N GLU A 354 35.37 36.32 17.44
CA GLU A 354 35.22 36.78 18.83
C GLU A 354 33.89 36.17 19.30
N GLU A 355 33.80 35.81 20.58
CA GLU A 355 32.57 35.42 21.24
C GLU A 355 31.65 36.64 21.47
N GLU A 356 30.35 36.50 21.26
CA GLU A 356 29.37 37.27 22.04
C GLU A 356 28.15 36.43 22.42
N LYS A 357 28.07 36.15 23.73
CA LYS A 357 26.87 35.68 24.43
C LYS A 357 25.99 36.90 24.75
N VAL A 358 24.68 36.82 24.47
CA VAL A 358 23.67 37.57 25.22
C VAL A 358 22.55 36.64 25.66
N VAL A 359 22.08 36.95 26.86
CA VAL A 359 21.31 36.20 27.84
C VAL A 359 19.81 36.53 27.74
N VAL A 360 18.99 35.48 27.81
CA VAL A 360 17.70 35.30 28.53
C VAL A 360 16.67 36.44 28.55
N SER A 361 15.44 36.12 28.12
CA SER A 361 14.25 36.41 28.95
C SER A 361 13.13 35.38 28.71
N ARG A 362 12.55 34.95 29.84
CA ARG A 362 11.38 34.08 30.02
C ARG A 362 10.11 34.93 30.14
N ALA A 363 8.96 34.23 30.05
CA ALA A 363 7.61 34.53 30.58
C ALA A 363 6.59 34.88 29.47
N VAL A 364 5.32 34.44 29.47
CA VAL A 364 4.46 33.66 30.39
C VAL A 364 3.14 33.37 29.63
N ASP A 365 2.52 32.21 29.92
CA ASP A 365 1.11 31.80 29.85
C ASP A 365 0.20 31.92 28.60
N SER A 366 -0.57 30.83 28.40
CA SER A 366 -1.67 30.56 27.45
C SER A 366 -3.01 31.23 27.89
N PRO A 367 -4.23 30.84 27.42
CA PRO A 367 -4.71 30.08 26.24
C PRO A 367 -5.95 30.72 25.52
N SER A 368 -6.52 29.98 24.54
CA SER A 368 -7.92 30.06 24.00
C SER A 368 -8.08 30.96 22.76
N VAL A 369 -8.90 30.72 21.73
CA VAL A 369 -10.24 30.10 21.59
C VAL A 369 -10.45 29.64 20.13
N LEU A 370 -11.17 28.52 19.97
CA LEU A 370 -11.84 28.03 18.76
C LEU A 370 -12.87 29.01 18.18
N CYS A 371 -12.89 29.23 16.86
CA CYS A 371 -14.14 29.52 16.14
C CYS A 371 -14.13 28.83 14.77
N LEU A 372 -15.08 27.91 14.62
CA LEU A 372 -15.55 27.33 13.37
C LEU A 372 -16.40 28.37 12.63
N ASN A 373 -16.33 28.35 11.30
CA ASN A 373 -17.47 28.56 10.39
C ASN A 373 -17.28 27.64 9.19
#